data_AF-A0A516NTR1-F1
#
_entry.id   AF-A0A516NTR1-F1
#
_cell.length_a   1.000
_cell.length_b   1.000
_cell.length_c   1.000
_cell.angle_alpha   90.00
_cell.angle_beta   90.00
_cell.angle_gamma   90.00
#
_symmetry.space_group_name_H-M   'P 1'
#
loop_
_entity.id
_entity.type
_entity.pdbx_description
1 polymer ?
#
loop_
_entity_poly.entity_id
_entity_poly.type
_entity_poly.pdbx_seq_one_letter_code
_entity_poly.pdbx_strand_id
1 'polypeptide(L)'
;MTTTNESERYAALDRRYRPQIIAGLRGAGLTYGQIRELLGISLRQVETCLGEAAELRAQGYRVGEIAEELGVPAGSMGRILAPPRRRMLTERQSQVLSAVSHMRGMQIDLLAEFLNVYESTAYAIVQALIDHGAVHPLAKVQRGRAWVYPKRDVAARYLGWRPQDWQPSLMYANHDRAVVQARIMLVGSDPELWVSERVLRHEASKRARAEAERLRTKPALEFSSGHEPRPDRPHIHDGWFLGVVDGTHGWWALEVELTKKDPTYLDTALRGAVRAARDAQPHQLIGLLYLCRTQTVMRAVDAAHARLPRELAQVKLLFAVGDLDEEWQEFITRRRELRAAKKANRLRRTAIHLPQEAS
;
A
#
# COMPACT_ATOMS: atom_id res chain seq x y z
N MET A 1 -44.10 -1.96 -11.43
CA MET A 1 -44.11 -2.13 -9.97
C MET A 1 -43.13 -3.24 -9.63
N THR A 2 -41.98 -2.85 -9.10
CA THR A 2 -40.79 -3.69 -8.88
C THR A 2 -40.90 -4.46 -7.57
N THR A 3 -41.12 -5.77 -7.67
CA THR A 3 -41.07 -6.75 -6.58
C THR A 3 -39.62 -7.14 -6.25
N THR A 4 -38.77 -6.14 -6.02
CA THR A 4 -37.42 -6.37 -5.51
C THR A 4 -37.39 -5.88 -4.06
N ASN A 5 -37.11 -6.82 -3.15
CA ASN A 5 -36.55 -6.61 -1.82
C ASN A 5 -37.41 -6.37 -0.59
N GLU A 6 -38.53 -7.07 -0.42
CA GLU A 6 -38.97 -7.38 0.94
C GLU A 6 -37.97 -8.34 1.63
N SER A 7 -37.56 -9.41 0.95
CA SER A 7 -36.62 -10.41 1.49
C SER A 7 -35.26 -9.81 1.89
N GLU A 8 -34.64 -8.98 1.05
CA GLU A 8 -33.36 -8.33 1.42
C GLU A 8 -33.54 -7.25 2.50
N ARG A 9 -34.69 -6.56 2.55
CA ARG A 9 -35.01 -5.59 3.60
C ARG A 9 -35.18 -6.29 4.96
N TYR A 10 -35.87 -7.43 5.00
CA TYR A 10 -35.98 -8.25 6.20
C TYR A 10 -34.63 -8.87 6.59
N ALA A 11 -33.82 -9.34 5.65
CA ALA A 11 -32.47 -9.85 5.93
C ALA A 11 -31.49 -8.76 6.43
N ALA A 12 -31.70 -7.50 6.05
CA ALA A 12 -30.92 -6.35 6.54
C ALA A 12 -31.37 -5.94 7.96
N LEU A 13 -32.68 -5.92 8.21
CA LEU A 13 -33.24 -5.68 9.55
C LEU A 13 -32.86 -6.80 10.52
N ASP A 14 -32.96 -8.06 10.09
CA ASP A 14 -32.56 -9.22 10.89
C ASP A 14 -31.09 -9.15 11.27
N ARG A 15 -30.19 -8.74 10.34
CA ARG A 15 -28.77 -8.48 10.67
C ARG A 15 -28.58 -7.31 11.65
N ARG A 16 -29.36 -6.24 11.51
CA ARG A 16 -29.25 -5.04 12.34
C ARG A 16 -29.71 -5.27 13.79
N TYR A 17 -30.77 -6.06 13.97
CA TYR A 17 -31.39 -6.32 15.27
C TYR A 17 -31.02 -7.68 15.87
N ARG A 18 -30.15 -8.45 15.19
CA ARG A 18 -29.67 -9.75 15.64
C ARG A 18 -29.14 -9.76 17.07
N PRO A 19 -28.33 -8.77 17.53
CA PRO A 19 -27.86 -8.75 18.91
C PRO A 19 -29.00 -8.64 19.92
N GLN A 20 -30.02 -7.81 19.65
CA GLN A 20 -31.17 -7.63 20.54
C GLN A 20 -32.05 -8.88 20.58
N ILE A 21 -32.25 -9.53 19.43
CA ILE A 21 -33.02 -10.79 19.35
C ILE A 21 -32.30 -11.89 20.14
N ILE A 22 -31.00 -12.06 19.94
CA ILE A 22 -30.19 -13.07 20.66
C ILE A 22 -30.18 -12.79 22.17
N ALA A 23 -29.97 -11.53 22.59
CA ALA A 23 -30.02 -11.14 23.99
C ALA A 23 -31.40 -11.37 24.61
N GLY A 24 -32.49 -11.05 23.90
CA GLY A 24 -33.85 -11.30 24.35
C GLY A 24 -34.16 -12.78 24.53
N LEU A 25 -33.75 -13.63 23.57
CA LEU A 25 -33.92 -15.08 23.66
C LEU A 25 -33.11 -15.67 24.82
N ARG A 26 -31.89 -15.17 25.03
CA ARG A 26 -31.07 -15.57 26.17
C ARG A 26 -31.69 -15.15 27.50
N GLY A 27 -32.20 -13.92 27.59
CA GLY A 27 -32.94 -13.43 28.77
C GLY A 27 -34.25 -14.18 29.04
N ALA A 28 -34.86 -14.79 28.01
CA ALA A 28 -36.00 -15.69 28.14
C ALA A 28 -35.61 -17.12 28.57
N GLY A 29 -34.33 -17.38 28.85
CA GLY A 29 -33.84 -18.65 29.38
C GLY A 29 -33.38 -19.67 28.33
N LEU A 30 -33.30 -19.31 27.05
CA LEU A 30 -32.82 -20.25 26.03
C LEU A 30 -31.30 -20.45 26.13
N THR A 31 -30.86 -21.68 25.86
CA THR A 31 -29.43 -22.04 25.77
C THR A 31 -28.84 -21.62 24.42
N TYR A 32 -27.51 -21.58 24.32
CA TYR A 32 -26.83 -21.27 23.05
C TYR A 32 -27.20 -22.27 21.95
N GLY A 33 -27.39 -23.55 22.30
CA GLY A 33 -27.84 -24.59 21.38
C GLY A 33 -29.23 -24.31 20.81
N GLN A 34 -30.16 -23.91 21.67
CA GLN A 34 -31.53 -23.56 21.29
C GLN A 34 -31.59 -22.30 20.42
N ILE A 35 -30.86 -21.25 20.80
CA ILE A 35 -30.78 -19.99 20.02
C ILE A 35 -30.21 -20.26 18.63
N ARG A 36 -29.14 -21.06 18.55
CA ARG A 36 -28.51 -21.48 17.30
C ARG A 36 -29.52 -22.15 16.36
N GLU A 37 -30.27 -23.12 16.88
CA GLU A 37 -31.24 -23.88 16.10
C GLU A 37 -32.43 -23.03 15.67
N LEU A 38 -32.98 -22.23 16.59
CA LEU A 38 -34.12 -21.35 16.31
C LEU A 38 -33.81 -20.31 15.24
N LEU A 39 -32.61 -19.74 15.25
CA LEU A 39 -32.20 -18.69 14.32
C LEU A 39 -31.42 -19.20 13.10
N GLY A 40 -31.10 -20.49 13.04
CA GLY A 40 -30.28 -21.07 11.96
C GLY A 40 -28.88 -20.45 11.84
N ILE A 41 -28.30 -19.99 12.96
CA ILE A 41 -26.98 -19.35 13.01
C ILE A 41 -25.92 -20.28 13.63
N SER A 42 -24.66 -19.86 13.67
CA SER A 42 -23.60 -20.63 14.34
C SER A 42 -23.46 -20.26 15.82
N LEU A 43 -22.99 -21.20 16.66
CA LEU A 43 -22.68 -20.94 18.07
C LEU A 43 -21.69 -19.79 18.28
N ARG A 44 -20.79 -19.58 17.32
CA ARG A 44 -19.85 -18.45 17.33
C ARG A 44 -20.53 -17.10 17.12
N GLN A 45 -21.59 -17.06 16.30
CA GLN A 45 -22.37 -15.84 16.10
C GLN A 45 -23.18 -15.50 17.36
N VAL A 46 -23.72 -16.51 18.05
CA VAL A 46 -24.35 -16.35 19.36
C VAL A 46 -23.35 -15.76 20.38
N GLU A 47 -22.17 -16.36 20.49
CA GLU A 47 -21.09 -15.87 21.37
C GLU A 47 -20.62 -14.46 21.01
N THR A 48 -20.53 -14.12 19.73
CA THR A 48 -20.13 -12.77 19.30
C THR A 48 -21.11 -11.70 19.77
N CYS A 49 -22.39 -12.06 19.97
CA CYS A 49 -23.42 -11.15 20.46
C CYS A 49 -23.51 -11.11 21.98
N LEU A 50 -23.25 -12.23 22.67
CA LEU A 50 -23.48 -12.36 24.12
C LEU A 50 -22.19 -12.28 24.95
N GLY A 51 -21.07 -12.85 24.47
CA GLY A 51 -19.77 -12.83 25.16
C GLY A 51 -19.66 -13.68 26.44
N GLU A 52 -20.71 -14.40 26.82
CA GLU A 52 -20.78 -15.13 28.10
C GLU A 52 -19.70 -16.21 28.22
N ALA A 53 -19.38 -16.94 27.13
CA ALA A 53 -18.35 -17.97 27.22
C ALA A 53 -16.98 -17.35 27.52
N ALA A 54 -16.65 -16.24 26.85
CA ALA A 54 -15.41 -15.52 27.08
C ALA A 54 -15.32 -14.95 28.50
N GLU A 55 -16.43 -14.43 29.04
CA GLU A 55 -16.51 -13.92 30.41
C GLU A 55 -16.31 -15.02 31.45
N LEU A 56 -17.05 -16.13 31.34
CA LEU A 56 -16.89 -17.29 32.23
C LEU A 56 -15.46 -17.85 32.15
N ARG A 57 -14.88 -17.89 30.95
CA ARG A 57 -13.49 -18.30 30.78
C ARG A 57 -12.51 -17.36 31.48
N ALA A 58 -12.75 -16.05 31.42
CA ALA A 58 -11.93 -15.05 32.10
C ALA A 58 -12.06 -15.12 33.62
N GLN A 59 -13.22 -15.55 34.13
CA GLN A 59 -13.47 -15.82 35.55
C GLN A 59 -12.83 -17.13 36.06
N GLY A 60 -12.18 -17.90 35.17
CA GLY A 60 -11.42 -19.11 35.54
C GLY A 60 -12.19 -20.42 35.42
N TYR A 61 -13.42 -20.41 34.92
CA TYR A 61 -14.21 -21.63 34.71
C TYR A 61 -13.54 -22.57 33.69
N ARG A 62 -13.69 -23.87 33.93
CA ARG A 62 -13.22 -24.94 33.05
C ARG A 62 -14.14 -25.07 31.84
N VAL A 63 -13.58 -25.54 30.72
CA VAL A 63 -14.30 -25.65 29.45
C VAL A 63 -15.58 -26.50 29.56
N GLY A 64 -15.57 -27.55 30.39
CA GLY A 64 -16.76 -28.38 30.63
C GLY A 64 -17.87 -27.63 31.35
N GLU A 65 -17.53 -26.87 32.39
CA GLU A 65 -18.48 -26.08 33.20
C GLU A 65 -19.13 -24.99 32.34
N ILE A 66 -18.35 -24.34 31.48
CA ILE A 66 -18.87 -23.34 30.54
C ILE A 66 -19.80 -23.99 29.52
N ALA A 67 -19.47 -25.19 29.02
CA ALA A 67 -20.32 -25.86 28.03
C ALA A 67 -21.69 -26.25 28.61
N GLU A 68 -21.70 -26.68 29.87
CA GLU A 68 -22.91 -27.00 30.61
C GLU A 68 -23.77 -25.75 30.84
N GLU A 69 -23.17 -24.66 31.35
CA GLU A 69 -23.84 -23.38 31.58
C GLU A 69 -24.48 -22.79 30.32
N LEU A 70 -23.81 -22.95 29.18
CA LEU A 70 -24.30 -22.45 27.88
C LEU A 70 -25.23 -23.44 27.16
N GLY A 71 -25.40 -24.66 27.69
CA GLY A 71 -26.21 -25.73 27.10
C GLY A 71 -25.71 -26.18 25.72
N VAL A 72 -24.40 -26.39 25.58
CA VAL A 72 -23.74 -26.85 24.34
C VAL A 72 -22.82 -28.03 24.61
N PRO A 73 -22.57 -28.92 23.63
CA PRO A 73 -21.61 -30.00 23.81
C PRO A 73 -20.20 -29.46 24.07
N ALA A 74 -19.46 -30.04 25.03
CA ALA A 74 -18.09 -29.62 25.37
C ALA A 74 -17.14 -29.57 24.15
N GLY A 75 -17.28 -30.50 23.20
CA GLY A 75 -16.52 -30.49 21.94
C GLY A 75 -16.80 -29.30 21.02
N SER A 76 -17.91 -28.58 21.23
CA SER A 76 -18.25 -27.35 20.50
C SER A 76 -17.52 -26.12 21.06
N MET A 77 -17.00 -26.19 22.28
CA MET A 77 -16.34 -25.05 22.93
C MET A 77 -15.10 -24.58 22.19
N GLY A 78 -14.38 -25.47 21.50
CA GLY A 78 -13.25 -25.07 20.64
C GLY A 78 -13.64 -24.14 19.49
N ARG A 79 -14.93 -24.10 19.09
CA ARG A 79 -15.46 -23.19 18.06
C ARG A 79 -16.00 -21.88 18.65
N ILE A 80 -16.44 -21.92 19.91
CA ILE A 80 -16.97 -20.78 20.68
C ILE A 80 -15.82 -19.96 21.25
N LEU A 81 -14.96 -20.59 22.05
CA LEU A 81 -13.77 -20.03 22.69
C LEU A 81 -12.52 -20.11 21.80
N ALA A 82 -12.70 -20.29 20.49
CA ALA A 82 -11.58 -20.21 19.57
C ALA A 82 -10.86 -18.88 19.85
N PRO A 83 -9.56 -18.88 20.23
CA PRO A 83 -8.84 -17.63 20.38
C PRO A 83 -9.08 -16.82 19.11
N PRO A 84 -9.24 -15.48 19.17
CA PRO A 84 -9.33 -14.68 17.96
C PRO A 84 -8.16 -15.13 17.12
N ARG A 85 -8.46 -15.80 15.99
CA ARG A 85 -7.41 -16.25 15.07
C ARG A 85 -6.61 -14.97 14.87
N ARG A 86 -5.37 -14.93 15.36
CA ARG A 86 -4.37 -14.03 14.82
C ARG A 86 -4.32 -14.47 13.37
N ARG A 87 -5.22 -13.89 12.58
CA ARG A 87 -5.38 -14.17 11.17
C ARG A 87 -4.05 -13.66 10.64
N MET A 88 -3.14 -14.61 10.48
CA MET A 88 -1.82 -14.32 9.97
C MET A 88 -2.06 -13.56 8.67
N LEU A 89 -1.39 -12.42 8.56
CA LEU A 89 -1.47 -11.64 7.33
C LEU A 89 -1.06 -12.54 6.18
N THR A 90 -1.87 -12.56 5.13
CA THR A 90 -1.48 -13.25 3.91
C THR A 90 -0.25 -12.57 3.31
N GLU A 91 0.49 -13.28 2.46
CA GLU A 91 1.63 -12.69 1.73
C GLU A 91 1.21 -11.42 0.99
N ARG A 92 0.04 -11.42 0.33
CA ARG A 92 -0.49 -10.26 -0.37
C ARG A 92 -0.80 -9.10 0.57
N GLN A 93 -1.37 -9.36 1.75
CA GLN A 93 -1.60 -8.34 2.77
C GLN A 93 -0.28 -7.77 3.28
N SER A 94 0.73 -8.61 3.51
CA SER A 94 2.08 -8.19 3.89
C SER A 94 2.75 -7.36 2.80
N GLN A 95 2.55 -7.70 1.52
CA GLN A 95 3.03 -6.92 0.38
C GLN A 95 2.40 -5.52 0.34
N VAL A 96 1.09 -5.41 0.58
CA VAL A 96 0.40 -4.11 0.70
C VAL A 96 1.03 -3.29 1.83
N LEU A 97 1.12 -3.86 3.03
CA LEU A 97 1.65 -3.16 4.20
C LEU A 97 3.10 -2.71 4.00
N SER A 98 3.94 -3.54 3.38
CA SER A 98 5.29 -3.16 3.00
C SER A 98 5.28 -1.96 2.04
N ALA A 99 4.51 -2.03 0.95
CA ALA A 99 4.45 -0.98 -0.06
C ALA A 99 3.96 0.36 0.52
N VAL A 100 2.83 0.37 1.23
CA VAL A 100 2.28 1.61 1.80
C VAL A 100 3.14 2.17 2.93
N SER A 101 3.91 1.33 3.62
CA SER A 101 4.89 1.78 4.63
C SER A 101 6.09 2.45 3.98
N HIS A 102 6.53 1.98 2.82
CA HIS A 102 7.65 2.58 2.08
C HIS A 102 7.28 3.87 1.34
N MET A 103 5.99 4.07 1.03
CA MET A 103 5.51 5.14 0.14
C MET A 103 4.50 6.11 0.80
N ARG A 104 4.44 6.15 2.13
CA ARG A 104 3.49 6.94 2.95
C ARG A 104 2.02 6.53 2.82
N GLY A 105 1.60 5.97 1.69
CA GLY A 105 0.27 5.48 1.41
C GLY A 105 0.09 5.18 -0.07
N MET A 106 -1.10 4.76 -0.47
CA MET A 106 -1.44 4.56 -1.88
C MET A 106 -2.94 4.76 -2.11
N GLN A 107 -3.34 5.37 -3.23
CA GLN A 107 -4.75 5.38 -3.63
C GLN A 107 -5.19 3.99 -4.09
N ILE A 108 -6.45 3.63 -3.81
CA ILE A 108 -6.94 2.25 -4.01
C ILE A 108 -6.86 1.77 -5.47
N ASP A 109 -6.98 2.69 -6.44
CA ASP A 109 -6.83 2.41 -7.86
C ASP A 109 -5.39 2.01 -8.19
N LEU A 110 -4.41 2.74 -7.66
CA LEU A 110 -3.00 2.38 -7.82
C LEU A 110 -2.64 1.12 -7.05
N LEU A 111 -3.28 0.86 -5.91
CA LEU A 111 -3.09 -0.40 -5.20
C LEU A 111 -3.57 -1.60 -6.02
N ALA A 112 -4.70 -1.44 -6.73
CA ALA A 112 -5.20 -2.47 -7.62
C ALA A 112 -4.19 -2.76 -8.76
N GLU A 113 -3.59 -1.71 -9.32
CA GLU A 113 -2.55 -1.87 -10.34
C GLU A 113 -1.25 -2.42 -9.78
N PHE A 114 -0.81 -2.00 -8.60
CA PHE A 114 0.35 -2.55 -7.90
C PHE A 114 0.20 -4.08 -7.70
N LEU A 115 -0.97 -4.52 -7.23
CA LEU A 115 -1.26 -5.93 -6.96
C LEU A 115 -1.66 -6.74 -8.21
N ASN A 116 -1.80 -6.10 -9.38
CA ASN A 116 -2.35 -6.70 -10.59
C ASN A 116 -3.77 -7.28 -10.44
N VAL A 117 -4.64 -6.64 -9.67
CA VAL A 117 -6.02 -7.10 -9.41
C VAL A 117 -7.05 -6.06 -9.85
N TYR A 118 -8.33 -6.44 -9.78
CA TYR A 118 -9.43 -5.49 -9.94
C TYR A 118 -9.59 -4.63 -8.68
N GLU A 119 -10.08 -3.39 -8.84
CA GLU A 119 -10.28 -2.45 -7.75
C GLU A 119 -11.16 -3.02 -6.62
N SER A 120 -12.21 -3.79 -6.96
CA SER A 120 -13.06 -4.48 -5.97
C SER A 120 -12.27 -5.47 -5.09
N THR A 121 -11.29 -6.17 -5.65
CA THR A 121 -10.40 -7.06 -4.90
C THR A 121 -9.46 -6.25 -4.01
N ALA A 122 -8.95 -5.11 -4.48
CA ALA A 122 -8.13 -4.22 -3.66
C ALA A 122 -8.92 -3.69 -2.44
N TYR A 123 -10.17 -3.28 -2.63
CA TYR A 123 -11.07 -2.90 -1.53
C TYR A 123 -11.26 -4.03 -0.51
N ALA A 124 -11.48 -5.27 -0.96
CA ALA A 124 -11.64 -6.42 -0.05
C ALA A 124 -10.36 -6.70 0.76
N ILE A 125 -9.18 -6.58 0.14
CA ILE A 125 -7.89 -6.73 0.82
C ILE A 125 -7.72 -5.63 1.88
N VAL A 126 -8.01 -4.37 1.52
CA VAL A 126 -7.90 -3.25 2.46
C VAL A 126 -8.90 -3.37 3.60
N GLN A 127 -10.13 -3.80 3.34
CA GLN A 127 -11.10 -4.03 4.40
C GLN A 127 -10.59 -5.07 5.41
N ALA A 128 -10.02 -6.19 4.92
CA ALA A 128 -9.41 -7.17 5.82
C ALA A 128 -8.25 -6.57 6.65
N LEU A 129 -7.43 -5.69 6.06
CA LEU A 129 -6.37 -4.99 6.79
C LEU A 129 -6.91 -3.99 7.83
N ILE A 130 -8.04 -3.34 7.56
CA ILE A 130 -8.76 -2.50 8.52
C ILE A 130 -9.27 -3.35 9.68
N ASP A 131 -9.90 -4.49 9.38
CA ASP A 131 -10.39 -5.43 10.39
C ASP A 131 -9.24 -6.02 11.25
N HIS A 132 -8.04 -6.14 10.67
CA HIS A 132 -6.80 -6.47 11.39
C HIS A 132 -6.21 -5.32 12.20
N GLY A 133 -6.77 -4.13 12.09
CA GLY A 133 -6.24 -2.93 12.72
C GLY A 133 -4.85 -2.54 12.21
N ALA A 134 -4.44 -3.01 11.02
CA ALA A 134 -3.12 -2.78 10.45
C ALA A 134 -3.03 -1.44 9.68
N VAL A 135 -4.15 -0.99 9.12
CA VAL A 135 -4.28 0.28 8.39
C VAL A 135 -5.41 1.11 8.98
N HIS A 136 -5.43 2.41 8.66
CA HIS A 136 -6.56 3.28 8.98
C HIS A 136 -7.74 3.02 8.03
N PRO A 137 -8.97 3.39 8.42
CA PRO A 137 -10.07 3.51 7.47
C PRO A 137 -9.68 4.38 6.27
N LEU A 138 -10.17 4.02 5.09
CA LEU A 138 -9.87 4.72 3.85
C LEU A 138 -10.18 6.22 3.97
N ALA A 139 -9.20 7.07 3.66
CA ALA A 139 -9.33 8.52 3.76
C ALA A 139 -9.21 9.20 2.39
N LYS A 140 -10.03 10.22 2.14
CA LYS A 140 -9.84 11.11 0.98
C LYS A 140 -8.90 12.25 1.36
N VAL A 141 -7.65 12.15 0.94
CA VAL A 141 -6.63 13.19 1.16
C VAL A 141 -6.71 14.29 0.10
N GLN A 142 -7.02 13.93 -1.14
CA GLN A 142 -7.17 14.85 -2.27
C GLN A 142 -8.30 14.38 -3.22
N ARG A 143 -8.53 15.11 -4.31
CA ARG A 143 -9.46 14.67 -5.38
C ARG A 143 -9.04 13.30 -5.92
N GLY A 144 -10.04 12.44 -6.14
CA GLY A 144 -9.84 11.07 -6.65
C GLY A 144 -10.26 10.00 -5.65
N ARG A 145 -9.61 8.83 -5.75
CA ARG A 145 -9.90 7.69 -4.90
C ARG A 145 -9.33 7.86 -3.49
N ALA A 146 -9.87 7.11 -2.53
CA ALA A 146 -9.40 7.13 -1.16
C ALA A 146 -8.02 6.43 -1.04
N TRP A 147 -7.27 6.83 -0.02
CA TRP A 147 -5.94 6.35 0.30
C TRP A 147 -5.99 5.25 1.36
N VAL A 148 -5.18 4.22 1.16
CA VAL A 148 -4.77 3.27 2.19
C VAL A 148 -3.40 3.69 2.74
N TYR A 149 -3.27 3.68 4.06
CA TYR A 149 -2.00 3.95 4.73
C TYR A 149 -1.95 3.22 6.09
N PRO A 150 -0.76 2.79 6.52
CA PRO A 150 -0.60 1.95 7.70
C PRO A 150 -0.73 2.78 8.98
N LYS A 151 -1.01 2.11 10.10
CA LYS A 151 -0.74 2.72 11.41
C LYS A 151 0.76 2.92 11.60
N ARG A 152 1.15 3.89 12.43
CA ARG A 152 2.56 4.26 12.63
C ARG A 152 3.43 3.10 13.14
N ASP A 153 2.90 2.30 14.06
CA ASP A 153 3.60 1.14 14.62
C ASP A 153 3.76 0.02 13.58
N VAL A 154 2.77 -0.17 12.70
CA VAL A 154 2.86 -1.09 11.56
C VAL A 154 3.91 -0.61 10.58
N ALA A 155 3.89 0.67 10.20
CA ALA A 155 4.91 1.26 9.33
C ALA A 155 6.32 1.05 9.91
N ALA A 156 6.47 1.23 11.23
CA ALA A 156 7.75 1.05 11.89
C ALA A 156 8.29 -0.38 11.81
N ARG A 157 7.40 -1.39 11.84
CA ARG A 157 7.80 -2.81 11.71
C ARG A 157 8.32 -3.13 10.31
N TYR A 158 7.68 -2.59 9.27
CA TYR A 158 8.09 -2.83 7.88
C TYR A 158 9.32 -2.03 7.46
N LEU A 159 9.53 -0.86 8.06
CA LEU A 159 10.71 -0.03 7.79
C LEU A 159 11.91 -0.42 8.65
N GLY A 160 11.70 -0.90 9.87
CA GLY A 160 12.78 -1.15 10.84
C GLY A 160 13.14 0.07 11.69
N TRP A 161 12.49 1.22 11.47
CA TRP A 161 12.58 2.42 12.32
C TRP A 161 11.23 3.10 12.43
N ARG A 162 11.05 4.00 13.41
CA ARG A 162 9.80 4.78 13.55
C ARG A 162 9.79 5.99 12.60
N PRO A 163 8.98 6.02 11.53
CA PRO A 163 8.88 7.18 10.64
C PRO A 163 8.23 8.40 11.33
N GLN A 164 8.64 9.61 10.93
CA GLN A 164 8.03 10.89 11.35
C GLN A 164 6.84 11.28 10.46
N ASP A 165 7.02 11.28 9.13
CA ASP A 165 5.96 11.62 8.17
C ASP A 165 5.28 10.37 7.62
N TRP A 166 4.67 9.55 8.47
CA TRP A 166 4.27 8.19 8.09
C TRP A 166 3.01 8.09 7.22
N GLN A 167 2.14 9.11 7.25
CA GLN A 167 0.84 9.14 6.57
C GLN A 167 0.87 10.10 5.36
N PRO A 168 -0.03 9.92 4.37
CA PRO A 168 -0.13 10.85 3.24
C PRO A 168 -0.60 12.22 3.71
N SER A 169 -0.12 13.28 3.05
CA SER A 169 -0.53 14.67 3.33
C SER A 169 -1.03 15.34 2.06
N LEU A 170 -1.93 16.33 2.20
CA LEU A 170 -2.45 17.08 1.04
C LEU A 170 -1.33 17.76 0.25
N MET A 171 -0.27 18.21 0.93
CA MET A 171 0.88 18.89 0.31
C MET A 171 1.63 18.01 -0.69
N TYR A 172 1.77 16.71 -0.40
CA TYR A 172 2.56 15.78 -1.22
C TYR A 172 1.73 14.77 -1.99
N ALA A 173 0.41 14.70 -1.78
CA ALA A 173 -0.42 13.62 -2.32
C ALA A 173 -0.35 13.47 -3.85
N ASN A 174 -0.22 14.56 -4.62
CA ASN A 174 -0.03 14.49 -6.07
C ASN A 174 1.33 13.92 -6.48
N HIS A 175 2.38 14.26 -5.73
CA HIS A 175 3.75 13.77 -5.96
C HIS A 175 3.89 12.32 -5.50
N ASP A 176 3.43 11.99 -4.28
CA ASP A 176 3.38 10.61 -3.79
C ASP A 176 2.60 9.71 -4.77
N ARG A 177 1.46 10.17 -5.31
CA ARG A 177 0.71 9.42 -6.34
C ARG A 177 1.55 9.19 -7.61
N ALA A 178 2.24 10.21 -8.09
CA ALA A 178 3.05 10.14 -9.29
C ALA A 178 4.26 9.20 -9.11
N VAL A 179 4.92 9.24 -7.95
CA VAL A 179 5.99 8.29 -7.58
C VAL A 179 5.46 6.86 -7.52
N VAL A 180 4.23 6.64 -7.01
CA VAL A 180 3.58 5.33 -7.06
C VAL A 180 3.42 4.84 -8.51
N GLN A 181 2.92 5.70 -9.40
CA GLN A 181 2.72 5.36 -10.82
C GLN A 181 4.05 4.96 -11.46
N ALA A 182 5.09 5.77 -11.26
CA ALA A 182 6.44 5.50 -11.74
C ALA A 182 6.97 4.15 -11.23
N ARG A 183 6.86 3.87 -9.92
CA ARG A 183 7.26 2.58 -9.34
C ARG A 183 6.56 1.41 -10.04
N ILE A 184 5.23 1.49 -10.19
CA ILE A 184 4.43 0.41 -10.76
C ILE A 184 4.83 0.16 -12.23
N MET A 185 5.03 1.23 -13.00
CA MET A 185 5.46 1.14 -14.41
C MET A 185 6.85 0.53 -14.56
N LEU A 186 7.81 1.03 -13.78
CA LEU A 186 9.22 0.71 -13.95
C LEU A 186 9.55 -0.68 -13.44
N VAL A 187 9.00 -1.07 -12.29
CA VAL A 187 9.41 -2.31 -11.58
C VAL A 187 8.25 -3.08 -10.94
N GLY A 188 7.01 -2.60 -11.06
CA GLY A 188 5.85 -3.28 -10.53
C GLY A 188 5.84 -3.36 -9.00
N SER A 189 5.63 -4.56 -8.47
CA SER A 189 5.43 -4.81 -7.03
C SER A 189 6.57 -5.57 -6.36
N ASP A 190 7.66 -5.81 -7.08
CA ASP A 190 8.87 -6.41 -6.55
C ASP A 190 9.55 -5.42 -5.58
N PRO A 191 9.74 -5.79 -4.30
CA PRO A 191 10.43 -4.93 -3.34
C PRO A 191 11.94 -4.85 -3.55
N GLU A 192 12.57 -5.82 -4.21
CA GLU A 192 14.04 -5.84 -4.41
C GLU A 192 14.50 -4.89 -5.51
N LEU A 193 13.59 -4.51 -6.40
CA LEU A 193 13.85 -3.62 -7.52
C LEU A 193 13.58 -2.14 -7.21
N TRP A 194 13.23 -1.79 -5.96
CA TRP A 194 12.86 -0.42 -5.59
C TRP A 194 13.40 0.01 -4.22
N VAL A 195 14.02 1.18 -4.16
CA VAL A 195 14.39 1.87 -2.91
C VAL A 195 13.63 3.19 -2.85
N SER A 196 12.77 3.39 -1.85
CA SER A 196 11.96 4.62 -1.77
C SER A 196 12.75 5.81 -1.21
N GLU A 197 12.35 7.04 -1.58
CA GLU A 197 12.84 8.31 -1.00
C GLU A 197 12.98 8.24 0.52
N ARG A 198 12.00 7.61 1.19
CA ARG A 198 11.98 7.44 2.65
C ARG A 198 13.16 6.61 3.16
N VAL A 199 13.52 5.52 2.47
CA VAL A 199 14.70 4.70 2.79
C VAL A 199 15.96 5.49 2.50
N LEU A 200 16.03 6.15 1.34
CA LEU A 200 17.18 6.97 0.94
C LEU A 200 17.48 8.08 1.96
N ARG A 201 16.45 8.81 2.37
CA ARG A 201 16.54 9.86 3.41
C ARG A 201 16.98 9.28 4.76
N HIS A 202 16.45 8.12 5.14
CA HIS A 202 16.82 7.48 6.40
C HIS A 202 18.29 7.06 6.44
N GLU A 203 18.77 6.39 5.39
CA GLU A 203 20.15 5.95 5.29
C GLU A 203 21.12 7.14 5.17
N ALA A 204 20.77 8.18 4.42
CA ALA A 204 21.57 9.40 4.36
C ALA A 204 21.65 10.10 5.74
N SER A 205 20.54 10.13 6.49
CA SER A 205 20.50 10.66 7.85
C SER A 205 21.36 9.84 8.81
N LYS A 206 21.35 8.51 8.69
CA LYS A 206 22.21 7.61 9.47
C LYS A 206 23.69 7.85 9.20
N ARG A 207 24.09 7.97 7.93
CA ARG A 207 25.47 8.26 7.53
C ARG A 207 25.95 9.60 8.07
N ALA A 208 25.14 10.64 7.93
CA ALA A 208 25.49 11.96 8.45
C ALA A 208 25.63 11.99 9.99
N ARG A 209 24.79 11.24 10.71
CA ARG A 209 24.94 11.09 12.16
C ARG A 209 26.23 10.37 12.53
N ALA A 210 26.54 9.26 11.86
CA ALA A 210 27.78 8.52 12.10
C ALA A 210 29.02 9.36 11.80
N GLU A 211 28.99 10.17 10.75
CA GLU A 211 30.07 11.10 10.41
C GLU A 211 30.21 12.22 11.45
N ALA A 212 29.10 12.84 11.85
CA ALA A 212 29.11 13.89 12.88
C ALA A 212 29.65 13.35 14.22
N GLU A 213 29.26 12.13 14.61
CA GLU A 213 29.77 11.44 15.79
C GLU A 213 31.29 11.19 15.68
N ARG A 214 31.76 10.68 14.54
CA ARG A 214 33.19 10.51 14.27
C ARG A 214 33.97 11.82 14.39
N LEU A 215 33.41 12.92 13.89
CA LEU A 215 34.01 14.26 13.94
C LEU A 215 33.75 15.01 15.25
N ARG A 216 33.00 14.43 16.19
CA ARG A 216 32.56 15.08 17.45
C ARG A 216 31.85 16.42 17.23
N THR A 217 31.04 16.50 16.19
CA THR A 217 30.22 17.67 15.83
C THR A 217 28.74 17.36 15.97
N LYS A 218 27.90 18.40 15.99
CA LYS A 218 26.44 18.19 15.97
C LYS A 218 26.01 17.72 14.58
N PRO A 219 25.14 16.69 14.48
CA PRO A 219 24.56 16.31 13.20
C PRO A 219 23.61 17.41 12.73
N ALA A 220 24.04 18.19 11.75
CA ALA A 220 23.22 19.18 11.06
C ALA A 220 23.06 18.74 9.61
N LEU A 221 22.14 17.79 9.37
CA LEU A 221 21.77 17.44 8.01
C LEU A 221 20.34 17.89 7.74
N GLU A 222 20.22 19.05 7.11
CA GLU A 222 18.99 19.51 6.51
C GLU A 222 19.06 19.17 5.02
N PHE A 223 18.18 18.29 4.56
CA PHE A 223 18.11 17.99 3.14
C PHE A 223 17.47 19.14 2.37
N SER A 224 17.87 19.28 1.11
CA SER A 224 17.13 20.08 0.15
C SER A 224 15.78 19.37 -0.07
N SER A 225 14.69 19.99 0.37
CA SER A 225 13.34 19.43 0.20
C SER A 225 12.39 20.51 -0.30
N GLY A 226 11.54 20.17 -1.27
CA GLY A 226 10.45 21.02 -1.72
C GLY A 226 10.72 21.75 -3.05
N HIS A 227 9.95 22.83 -3.27
CA HIS A 227 9.96 23.61 -4.52
C HIS A 227 11.20 24.50 -4.68
N GLU A 228 11.88 24.82 -3.57
CA GLU A 228 13.00 25.76 -3.49
C GLU A 228 14.25 25.02 -2.97
N PRO A 229 15.00 24.35 -3.85
CA PRO A 229 16.18 23.61 -3.47
C PRO A 229 17.29 24.56 -3.03
N ARG A 230 18.08 24.14 -2.02
CA ARG A 230 19.19 24.94 -1.50
C ARG A 230 20.54 24.36 -1.93
N PRO A 231 21.46 25.17 -2.49
CA PRO A 231 22.74 24.67 -3.01
C PRO A 231 23.67 24.02 -1.97
N ASP A 232 23.54 24.40 -0.70
CA ASP A 232 24.34 23.93 0.43
C ASP A 232 23.80 22.65 1.09
N ARG A 233 22.63 22.17 0.64
CA ARG A 233 21.95 21.03 1.23
C ARG A 233 22.01 19.78 0.33
N PRO A 234 22.18 18.57 0.90
CA PRO A 234 22.16 17.33 0.14
C PRO A 234 20.79 17.07 -0.51
N HIS A 235 20.82 16.47 -1.70
CA HIS A 235 19.65 16.05 -2.46
C HIS A 235 19.26 14.61 -2.14
N ILE A 236 17.96 14.30 -2.15
CA ILE A 236 17.43 12.94 -2.06
C ILE A 236 16.51 12.72 -3.27
N HIS A 237 16.75 11.64 -4.00
CA HIS A 237 15.91 11.20 -5.11
C HIS A 237 14.54 10.69 -4.64
N ASP A 238 13.54 10.76 -5.52
CA ASP A 238 12.19 10.25 -5.25
C ASP A 238 12.14 8.71 -5.14
N GLY A 239 13.12 8.05 -5.75
CA GLY A 239 13.40 6.64 -5.55
C GLY A 239 14.60 6.18 -6.36
N TRP A 240 15.09 4.99 -6.06
CA TRP A 240 15.98 4.24 -6.95
C TRP A 240 15.26 3.01 -7.44
N PHE A 241 15.56 2.62 -8.67
CA PHE A 241 15.02 1.39 -9.23
C PHE A 241 16.06 0.62 -10.03
N LEU A 242 15.95 -0.70 -10.02
CA LEU A 242 16.74 -1.58 -10.88
C LEU A 242 15.88 -1.99 -12.07
N GLY A 243 16.23 -1.51 -13.26
CA GLY A 243 15.41 -1.70 -14.44
C GLY A 243 16.09 -1.27 -15.73
N VAL A 244 15.30 -1.23 -16.80
CA VAL A 244 15.76 -0.86 -18.15
C VAL A 244 15.19 0.50 -18.51
N VAL A 245 16.06 1.43 -18.90
CA VAL A 245 15.70 2.72 -19.51
C VAL A 245 16.48 2.85 -20.82
N ASP A 246 15.79 3.16 -21.91
CA ASP A 246 16.38 3.27 -23.26
C ASP A 246 17.31 2.10 -23.63
N GLY A 247 16.87 0.88 -23.32
CA GLY A 247 17.61 -0.35 -23.59
C GLY A 247 18.77 -0.65 -22.64
N THR A 248 19.05 0.20 -21.66
CA THR A 248 20.15 0.00 -20.70
C THR A 248 19.64 -0.46 -19.34
N HIS A 249 20.08 -1.65 -18.91
CA HIS A 249 19.74 -2.23 -17.61
C HIS A 249 20.71 -1.79 -16.51
N GLY A 250 20.20 -1.34 -15.36
CA GLY A 250 20.99 -1.04 -14.18
C GLY A 250 20.19 -0.31 -13.10
N TRP A 251 20.90 0.19 -12.08
CA TRP A 251 20.29 1.02 -11.05
C TRP A 251 20.16 2.47 -11.54
N TRP A 252 18.96 3.02 -11.46
CA TRP A 252 18.65 4.39 -11.88
C TRP A 252 18.14 5.19 -10.70
N ALA A 253 18.53 6.47 -10.65
CA ALA A 253 17.84 7.46 -9.84
C ALA A 253 16.57 7.93 -10.57
N LEU A 254 15.46 8.06 -9.83
CA LEU A 254 14.22 8.63 -10.33
C LEU A 254 13.98 10.01 -9.70
N GLU A 255 13.55 10.94 -10.55
CA GLU A 255 12.94 12.21 -10.17
C GLU A 255 11.57 12.34 -10.84
N VAL A 256 10.58 12.82 -10.10
CA VAL A 256 9.23 13.05 -10.60
C VAL A 256 8.90 14.54 -10.50
N GLU A 257 8.77 15.20 -11.66
CA GLU A 257 8.55 16.64 -11.74
C GLU A 257 7.18 16.97 -12.33
N LEU A 258 6.28 17.48 -11.49
CA LEU A 258 4.89 17.73 -11.87
C LEU A 258 4.65 19.16 -12.38
N THR A 259 5.45 20.11 -11.91
CA THR A 259 5.26 21.54 -12.16
C THR A 259 6.58 22.18 -12.55
N LYS A 260 6.51 23.22 -13.39
CA LYS A 260 7.70 23.95 -13.81
C LYS A 260 8.24 24.75 -12.63
N LYS A 261 9.48 24.48 -12.25
CA LYS A 261 10.24 25.28 -11.27
C LYS A 261 10.86 26.51 -11.93
N ASP A 262 11.25 27.49 -11.12
CA ASP A 262 12.15 28.55 -11.57
C ASP A 262 13.44 27.92 -12.15
N PRO A 263 13.99 28.44 -13.27
CA PRO A 263 15.20 27.90 -13.87
C PRO A 263 16.38 27.76 -12.90
N THR A 264 16.56 28.71 -11.98
CA THR A 264 17.64 28.69 -10.98
C THR A 264 17.47 27.54 -9.99
N TYR A 265 16.22 27.29 -9.57
CA TYR A 265 15.87 26.18 -8.71
C TYR A 265 16.05 24.85 -9.44
N LEU A 266 15.65 24.76 -10.71
CA LEU A 266 15.83 23.54 -11.47
C LEU A 266 17.32 23.21 -11.70
N ASP A 267 18.14 24.22 -12.01
CA ASP A 267 19.59 24.07 -12.12
C ASP A 267 20.19 23.58 -10.79
N THR A 268 19.73 24.13 -9.66
CA THR A 268 20.19 23.71 -8.32
C THR A 268 19.77 22.28 -8.00
N ALA A 269 18.51 21.91 -8.26
CA ALA A 269 17.99 20.56 -8.06
C ALA A 269 18.74 19.55 -8.91
N LEU A 270 18.93 19.81 -10.20
CA LEU A 270 19.60 18.88 -11.12
C LEU A 270 21.07 18.67 -10.74
N ARG A 271 21.78 19.74 -10.36
CA ARG A 271 23.16 19.61 -9.84
C ARG A 271 23.19 18.74 -8.58
N GLY A 272 22.21 18.92 -7.68
CA GLY A 272 22.04 18.10 -6.50
C GLY A 272 21.79 16.62 -6.83
N ALA A 273 20.88 16.36 -7.77
CA ALA A 273 20.54 15.02 -8.23
C ALA A 273 21.74 14.30 -8.88
N VAL A 274 22.51 14.98 -9.75
CA VAL A 274 23.73 14.40 -10.36
C VAL A 274 24.76 14.04 -9.29
N ARG A 275 24.98 14.91 -8.30
CA ARG A 275 25.91 14.63 -7.19
C ARG A 275 25.43 13.46 -6.35
N ALA A 276 24.15 13.43 -5.98
CA ALA A 276 23.55 12.36 -5.19
C ALA A 276 23.62 11.01 -5.92
N ALA A 277 23.42 11.00 -7.23
CA ALA A 277 23.53 9.79 -8.05
C ALA A 277 24.99 9.31 -8.20
N ARG A 278 25.93 10.24 -8.41
CA ARG A 278 27.37 9.94 -8.47
C ARG A 278 27.88 9.32 -7.17
N ASP A 279 27.44 9.86 -6.03
CA ASP A 279 27.90 9.48 -4.70
C ASP A 279 27.02 8.37 -4.06
N ALA A 280 26.12 7.79 -4.84
CA ALA A 280 25.17 6.78 -4.37
C ALA A 280 25.88 5.52 -3.86
N GLN A 281 25.35 5.00 -2.75
CA GLN A 281 25.79 3.78 -2.08
C GLN A 281 24.55 3.11 -1.45
N PRO A 282 24.47 1.77 -1.40
CA PRO A 282 25.47 0.80 -1.86
C PRO A 282 25.41 0.52 -3.37
N HIS A 283 24.39 1.01 -4.06
CA HIS A 283 24.20 0.79 -5.49
C HIS A 283 24.95 1.85 -6.30
N GLN A 284 25.72 1.39 -7.30
CA GLN A 284 26.24 2.28 -8.32
C GLN A 284 25.11 2.61 -9.30
N LEU A 285 24.67 3.87 -9.30
CA LEU A 285 23.66 4.31 -10.25
C LEU A 285 24.30 4.55 -11.61
N ILE A 286 23.64 4.07 -12.67
CA ILE A 286 24.11 4.20 -14.05
C ILE A 286 23.45 5.39 -14.76
N GLY A 287 22.37 5.93 -14.21
CA GLY A 287 21.69 7.07 -14.80
C GLY A 287 20.64 7.72 -13.91
N LEU A 288 20.08 8.80 -14.44
CA LEU A 288 19.08 9.66 -13.84
C LEU A 288 17.89 9.77 -14.81
N LEU A 289 16.72 9.30 -14.37
CA LEU A 289 15.46 9.38 -15.10
C LEU A 289 14.58 10.46 -14.48
N TYR A 290 14.15 11.43 -15.30
CA TYR A 290 13.11 12.38 -14.95
C TYR A 290 11.79 11.99 -15.60
N LEU A 291 10.77 11.67 -14.80
CA LEU A 291 9.39 11.52 -15.29
C LEU A 291 8.63 12.82 -15.03
N CYS A 292 8.25 13.49 -16.11
CA CYS A 292 7.66 14.82 -16.09
C CYS A 292 6.19 14.76 -16.51
N ARG A 293 5.33 15.63 -15.98
CA ARG A 293 3.90 15.63 -16.35
C ARG A 293 3.54 16.47 -17.58
N THR A 294 4.43 17.35 -18.04
CA THR A 294 4.14 18.20 -19.22
C THR A 294 5.39 18.45 -20.04
N GLN A 295 5.20 18.65 -21.35
CA GLN A 295 6.28 19.04 -22.27
C GLN A 295 7.04 20.31 -21.82
N THR A 296 6.36 21.23 -21.15
CA THR A 296 6.99 22.45 -20.63
C THR A 296 7.95 22.15 -19.48
N VAL A 297 7.64 21.16 -18.63
CA VAL A 297 8.55 20.70 -17.58
C VAL A 297 9.71 19.93 -18.19
N MET A 298 9.45 19.02 -19.14
CA MET A 298 10.50 18.27 -19.85
C MET A 298 11.52 19.20 -20.50
N ARG A 299 11.06 20.19 -21.28
CA ARG A 299 11.95 21.19 -21.91
C ARG A 299 12.75 21.98 -20.89
N ALA A 300 12.18 22.26 -19.72
CA ALA A 300 12.91 22.96 -18.66
C ALA A 300 14.02 22.08 -18.08
N VAL A 301 13.74 20.79 -17.87
CA VAL A 301 14.69 19.77 -17.40
C VAL A 301 15.82 19.57 -18.41
N ASP A 302 15.50 19.42 -19.70
CA ASP A 302 16.50 19.33 -20.78
C ASP A 302 17.38 20.58 -20.84
N ALA A 303 16.78 21.77 -20.71
CA ALA A 303 17.52 23.01 -20.72
C ALA A 303 18.44 23.14 -19.49
N ALA A 304 18.01 22.67 -18.31
CA ALA A 304 18.86 22.63 -17.12
C ALA A 304 20.01 21.63 -17.29
N HIS A 305 19.76 20.48 -17.90
CA HIS A 305 20.79 19.50 -18.22
C HIS A 305 21.84 20.05 -19.18
N ALA A 306 21.43 20.77 -20.22
CA ALA A 306 22.33 21.46 -21.15
C ALA A 306 23.19 22.56 -20.48
N ARG A 307 22.75 23.11 -19.34
CA ARG A 307 23.46 24.12 -18.55
C ARG A 307 24.29 23.54 -17.40
N LEU A 308 24.44 22.22 -17.31
CA LEU A 308 25.25 21.62 -16.25
C LEU A 308 26.69 22.15 -16.29
N PRO A 309 27.28 22.52 -15.13
CA PRO A 309 28.69 22.82 -15.04
C PRO A 309 29.54 21.68 -15.59
N ARG A 310 30.67 22.00 -16.24
CA ARG A 310 31.53 21.03 -16.92
C ARG A 310 31.91 19.84 -16.04
N GLU A 311 32.19 20.09 -14.75
CA GLU A 311 32.52 19.05 -13.78
C GLU A 311 31.42 18.00 -13.58
N LEU A 312 30.15 18.41 -13.69
CA LEU A 312 28.98 17.54 -13.51
C LEU A 312 28.56 16.92 -14.83
N ALA A 313 28.68 17.66 -15.94
CA ALA A 313 28.44 17.13 -17.28
C ALA A 313 29.42 16.00 -17.68
N GLN A 314 30.58 15.91 -17.02
CA GLN A 314 31.56 14.84 -17.22
C GLN A 314 31.30 13.58 -16.37
N VAL A 315 30.35 13.63 -15.44
CA VAL A 315 29.95 12.44 -14.68
C VAL A 315 29.32 11.45 -15.64
N LYS A 316 29.82 10.20 -15.64
CA LYS A 316 29.32 9.11 -16.50
C LYS A 316 27.98 8.57 -15.99
N LEU A 317 26.94 9.39 -16.08
CA LEU A 317 25.55 9.03 -15.82
C LEU A 317 24.77 9.19 -17.11
N LEU A 318 23.96 8.19 -17.44
CA LEU A 318 22.93 8.32 -18.46
C LEU A 318 21.85 9.28 -17.97
N PHE A 319 21.24 10.02 -18.91
CA PHE A 319 20.18 10.97 -18.61
C PHE A 319 19.00 10.70 -19.54
N ALA A 320 17.83 10.51 -18.94
CA ALA A 320 16.58 10.25 -19.67
C ALA A 320 15.47 11.13 -19.12
N VAL A 321 14.59 11.58 -20.01
CA VAL A 321 13.40 12.39 -19.67
C VAL A 321 12.20 11.77 -20.36
N GLY A 322 11.16 11.45 -19.58
CA GLY A 322 9.93 10.82 -20.04
C GLY A 322 8.68 11.61 -19.67
N ASP A 323 7.58 11.36 -20.39
CA ASP A 323 6.26 11.89 -20.04
C ASP A 323 5.53 10.86 -19.14
N LEU A 324 5.36 11.21 -17.87
CA LEU A 324 4.76 10.34 -16.88
C LEU A 324 3.33 9.94 -17.24
N ASP A 325 2.53 10.88 -17.73
CA ASP A 325 1.10 10.64 -17.94
C ASP A 325 0.88 9.83 -19.23
N GLU A 326 1.65 10.09 -20.30
CA GLU A 326 1.65 9.30 -21.53
C GLU A 326 2.10 7.86 -21.26
N GLU A 327 3.29 7.67 -20.67
CA GLU A 327 3.82 6.34 -20.35
C GLU A 327 2.90 5.56 -19.42
N TRP A 328 2.24 6.24 -18.46
CA TRP A 328 1.26 5.61 -17.59
C TRP A 328 0.02 5.12 -18.35
N GLN A 329 -0.49 5.89 -19.31
CA GLN A 329 -1.61 5.45 -20.13
C GLN A 329 -1.23 4.26 -21.02
N GLU A 330 -0.05 4.27 -21.63
CA GLU A 330 0.45 3.15 -22.43
C GLU A 330 0.57 1.88 -21.58
N PHE A 331 1.19 2.00 -20.40
CA PHE A 331 1.37 0.91 -19.45
C PHE A 331 0.02 0.30 -19.04
N ILE A 332 -0.95 1.13 -18.65
CA ILE A 332 -2.27 0.66 -18.23
C ILE A 332 -3.05 0.04 -19.38
N THR A 333 -2.95 0.60 -20.59
CA THR A 333 -3.60 0.06 -21.79
C THR A 333 -3.07 -1.34 -22.09
N ARG A 334 -1.74 -1.49 -22.20
CA ARG A 334 -1.08 -2.78 -22.43
C ARG A 334 -1.44 -3.80 -21.36
N ARG A 335 -1.46 -3.39 -20.09
CA ARG A 335 -1.80 -4.27 -18.97
C ARG A 335 -3.25 -4.75 -19.02
N ARG A 336 -4.19 -3.87 -19.39
CA ARG A 336 -5.61 -4.22 -19.55
C ARG A 336 -5.81 -5.19 -20.71
N GLU A 337 -5.13 -4.98 -21.84
CA GLU A 337 -5.14 -5.90 -22.97
C GLU A 337 -4.64 -7.30 -22.58
N LEU A 338 -3.53 -7.37 -21.85
CA LEU A 338 -2.99 -8.64 -21.33
C LEU A 338 -3.98 -9.35 -20.39
N ARG A 339 -4.63 -8.61 -19.47
CA ARG A 339 -5.68 -9.18 -18.59
C ARG A 339 -6.87 -9.69 -19.39
N ALA A 340 -7.32 -8.94 -20.41
CA ALA A 340 -8.42 -9.33 -21.28
C ALA A 340 -8.09 -10.60 -22.09
N ALA A 341 -6.89 -10.66 -22.69
CA ALA A 341 -6.40 -11.83 -23.41
C ALA A 341 -6.33 -13.08 -22.51
N LYS A 342 -5.81 -12.92 -21.29
CA LYS A 342 -5.76 -14.03 -20.30
C LYS A 342 -7.15 -14.53 -19.92
N LYS A 343 -8.13 -13.61 -19.76
CA LYS A 343 -9.53 -13.97 -19.49
C LYS A 343 -10.15 -14.71 -20.67
N ALA A 344 -9.96 -14.23 -21.90
CA ALA A 344 -10.46 -14.87 -23.11
C ALA A 344 -9.88 -16.30 -23.29
N ASN A 345 -8.57 -16.45 -23.07
CA ASN A 345 -7.91 -17.77 -23.12
C ASN A 345 -8.43 -18.73 -22.04
N ARG A 346 -8.68 -18.23 -20.82
CA ARG A 346 -9.29 -19.05 -19.77
C ARG A 346 -10.68 -19.54 -20.20
N LEU A 347 -11.52 -18.64 -20.71
CA LEU A 347 -12.88 -18.99 -21.17
C LEU A 347 -12.85 -20.02 -22.31
N ARG A 348 -11.95 -19.86 -23.28
CA ARG A 348 -11.76 -20.84 -24.36
C ARG A 348 -11.35 -22.22 -23.84
N ARG A 349 -10.41 -22.29 -22.89
CA ARG A 349 -9.98 -23.56 -22.28
C ARG A 349 -11.11 -24.23 -21.49
N THR A 350 -11.90 -23.45 -20.74
CA THR A 350 -13.06 -24.01 -20.02
C THR A 350 -14.14 -24.51 -20.99
N ALA A 351 -14.34 -23.83 -22.12
CA ALA A 351 -15.30 -24.25 -23.14
C ALA A 351 -14.88 -25.56 -23.87
N ILE A 352 -13.57 -25.77 -24.07
CA ILE A 352 -13.03 -27.00 -24.68
C ILE A 352 -13.11 -28.21 -23.73
N HIS A 353 -13.21 -27.99 -22.41
CA HIS A 353 -13.29 -29.05 -21.40
C HIS A 353 -14.71 -29.33 -20.88
N LEU A 354 -15.75 -28.81 -21.52
CA LEU A 354 -17.12 -29.31 -21.30
C LEU A 354 -17.25 -30.65 -22.04
N PRO A 355 -17.53 -31.78 -21.36
CA PRO A 355 -17.75 -33.05 -22.03
C PRO A 355 -18.96 -32.93 -22.96
N GLN A 356 -18.87 -33.49 -24.15
CA GLN A 356 -20.02 -33.88 -24.96
C GLN A 356 -20.78 -35.00 -24.24
N GLU A 357 -21.42 -34.70 -23.11
CA GLU A 357 -22.43 -35.58 -22.49
C GLU A 357 -23.70 -34.75 -22.31
N ALA A 358 -24.33 -34.45 -23.44
CA ALA A 358 -25.73 -34.05 -23.54
C ALA A 358 -26.14 -34.13 -25.03
N SER A 359 -26.22 -35.34 -25.57
CA SER A 359 -27.00 -35.67 -26.77
C SER A 359 -27.45 -37.12 -26.68
#